data_AF-A0A2T3NAX5-F1
#
_entry.id   AF-A0A2T3NAX5-F1
#
_cell.length_a   1.000
_cell.length_b   1.000
_cell.length_c   1.000
_cell.angle_alpha   90.00
_cell.angle_beta   90.00
_cell.angle_gamma   90.00
#
_symmetry.space_group_name_H-M   'P 1'
#
loop_
_entity.id
_entity.type
_entity.pdbx_description
1 polymer ?
#
loop_
_entity_poly.entity_id
_entity_poly.type
_entity_poly.pdbx_seq_one_letter_code
_entity_poly.pdbx_strand_id
1 'polypeptide(L)'
;MKHLVLLVAVLSLAACTGQSYDTELAQENQWKMLGVKDGENGRLVRTENELQKLSDVPEGALNEYRLGYQQGIEDYCLPYKTYKHGKQGQQYTGQCLNTEHESLAIQGWEAGYKEYVSEQDQLWLNNE
;
A
#
# COMPACT_ATOMS: atom_id res chain seq x y z
N MET A 1 -38.41 -1.71 28.19
CA MET A 1 -37.38 -0.69 27.84
C MET A 1 -35.95 -1.23 28.04
N LYS A 2 -35.59 -1.82 29.20
CA LYS A 2 -34.28 -2.49 29.43
C LYS A 2 -33.91 -3.56 28.40
N HIS A 3 -34.88 -4.41 28.00
CA HIS A 3 -34.64 -5.47 27.00
C HIS A 3 -34.43 -4.94 25.57
N LEU A 4 -34.96 -3.76 25.24
CA LEU A 4 -34.80 -3.15 23.91
C LEU A 4 -33.39 -2.57 23.74
N VAL A 5 -32.83 -1.98 24.81
CA VAL A 5 -31.44 -1.48 24.83
C VAL A 5 -30.43 -2.63 24.68
N LEU A 6 -30.72 -3.77 25.32
CA LEU A 6 -29.89 -4.98 25.19
C LEU A 6 -29.92 -5.56 23.77
N LEU A 7 -31.07 -5.51 23.09
CA LEU A 7 -31.24 -5.99 21.72
C LEU A 7 -30.49 -5.12 20.69
N VAL A 8 -30.52 -3.80 20.87
CA VAL A 8 -29.79 -2.85 20.01
C VAL A 8 -28.27 -2.97 20.20
N ALA A 9 -27.79 -3.23 21.42
CA ALA A 9 -26.37 -3.44 21.69
C ALA A 9 -25.80 -4.75 21.10
N VAL A 10 -26.62 -5.79 20.93
CA VAL A 10 -26.20 -7.05 20.29
C VAL A 10 -26.12 -6.91 18.77
N LEU A 11 -26.99 -6.10 18.16
CA LEU A 11 -27.01 -5.85 16.71
C LEU A 11 -25.83 -4.99 16.22
N SER A 12 -25.25 -4.14 17.07
CA SER A 12 -24.11 -3.29 16.68
C SER A 12 -22.77 -4.04 16.55
N LEU A 13 -22.69 -5.31 16.94
CA LEU A 13 -21.46 -6.12 16.89
C LEU A 13 -21.24 -6.82 15.54
N ALA A 14 -22.22 -6.80 14.62
CA ALA A 14 -22.15 -7.51 13.34
C ALA A 14 -21.50 -6.72 12.18
N ALA A 15 -20.87 -5.58 12.45
CA ALA A 15 -20.46 -4.62 11.40
C ALA A 15 -19.01 -4.75 10.89
N CYS A 16 -18.22 -5.75 11.33
CA CYS A 16 -16.78 -5.79 11.03
C CYS A 16 -16.29 -7.04 10.27
N THR A 17 -17.12 -7.69 9.47
CA THR A 17 -16.68 -8.74 8.54
C THR A 17 -16.79 -8.28 7.10
N GLY A 18 -16.18 -7.14 6.77
CA GLY A 18 -16.05 -6.69 5.38
C GLY A 18 -14.92 -7.46 4.71
N GLN A 19 -15.19 -8.08 3.56
CA GLN A 19 -14.16 -8.66 2.71
C GLN A 19 -13.17 -7.55 2.29
N SER A 20 -11.87 -7.83 2.32
CA SER A 20 -10.88 -6.84 1.85
C SER A 20 -11.05 -6.59 0.36
N TYR A 21 -10.88 -5.33 -0.08
CA TYR A 21 -10.94 -4.99 -1.51
C TYR A 21 -9.89 -5.76 -2.34
N ASP A 22 -8.73 -6.11 -1.76
CA ASP A 22 -7.73 -6.95 -2.44
C ASP A 22 -8.27 -8.36 -2.71
N THR A 23 -9.02 -8.92 -1.75
CA THR A 23 -9.65 -10.23 -1.91
C THR A 23 -10.80 -10.18 -2.90
N GLU A 24 -11.59 -9.11 -2.91
CA GLU A 24 -12.66 -8.92 -3.91
C GLU A 24 -12.08 -8.93 -5.33
N LEU A 25 -11.03 -8.14 -5.59
CA LEU A 25 -10.33 -8.15 -6.89
C LEU A 25 -9.82 -9.55 -7.26
N ALA A 26 -9.25 -10.28 -6.30
CA ALA A 26 -8.74 -11.64 -6.54
C ALA A 26 -9.87 -12.64 -6.84
N GLN A 27 -10.99 -12.59 -6.10
CA GLN A 27 -12.16 -13.45 -6.31
C GLN A 27 -12.86 -13.17 -7.64
N GLU A 28 -12.83 -11.92 -8.10
CA GLU A 28 -13.35 -11.50 -9.40
C GLU A 28 -12.36 -11.71 -10.56
N ASN A 29 -11.21 -12.38 -10.32
CA ASN A 29 -10.14 -12.58 -11.29
C ASN A 29 -9.54 -11.29 -11.88
N GLN A 30 -9.59 -10.18 -11.15
CA GLN A 30 -9.03 -8.88 -11.55
C GLN A 30 -7.55 -8.74 -11.13
N TRP A 31 -6.72 -9.73 -11.47
CA TRP A 31 -5.32 -9.82 -11.02
C TRP A 31 -4.46 -8.66 -11.48
N LYS A 32 -4.64 -8.19 -12.71
CA LYS A 32 -3.94 -7.00 -13.22
C LYS A 32 -4.27 -5.74 -12.41
N MET A 33 -5.54 -5.54 -12.06
CA MET A 33 -5.97 -4.39 -11.26
C MET A 33 -5.38 -4.43 -9.86
N LEU A 34 -5.37 -5.62 -9.23
CA LEU A 34 -4.69 -5.84 -7.95
C LEU A 34 -3.20 -5.50 -8.05
N GLY A 35 -2.54 -5.90 -9.14
CA GLY A 35 -1.15 -5.55 -9.42
C GLY A 35 -0.92 -4.05 -9.50
N VAL A 36 -1.70 -3.35 -10.34
CA VAL A 36 -1.63 -1.88 -10.48
C VAL A 36 -1.75 -1.21 -9.13
N LYS A 37 -2.77 -1.61 -8.36
CA LYS A 37 -3.02 -1.05 -7.02
C LYS A 37 -1.85 -1.29 -6.07
N ASP A 38 -1.29 -2.50 -6.03
CA ASP A 38 -0.15 -2.78 -5.16
C ASP A 38 1.06 -1.90 -5.53
N GLY A 39 1.34 -1.77 -6.84
CA GLY A 39 2.42 -0.92 -7.36
C GLY A 39 2.20 0.57 -7.04
N GLU A 40 1.01 1.11 -7.28
CA GLU A 40 0.65 2.51 -6.99
C GLU A 40 0.74 2.85 -5.50
N ASN A 41 0.60 1.85 -4.63
CA ASN A 41 0.75 2.01 -3.18
C ASN A 41 2.19 1.77 -2.69
N GLY A 42 3.14 1.50 -3.59
CA GLY A 42 4.53 1.21 -3.25
C GLY A 42 4.72 -0.05 -2.42
N ARG A 43 3.77 -0.99 -2.50
CA ARG A 43 3.91 -2.30 -1.86
C ARG A 43 4.98 -3.09 -2.62
N LEU A 44 5.69 -3.97 -1.93
CA LEU A 44 6.54 -4.93 -2.60
C LEU A 44 5.68 -5.91 -3.40
N VAL A 45 6.19 -6.35 -4.55
CA VAL A 45 5.55 -7.36 -5.38
C VAL A 45 5.24 -8.61 -4.57
N ARG A 46 4.00 -9.07 -4.62
CA ARG A 46 3.59 -10.31 -3.95
C ARG A 46 4.12 -11.53 -4.66
N THR A 47 4.47 -12.52 -3.87
CA THR A 47 4.71 -13.89 -4.29
C THR A 47 3.39 -14.60 -4.61
N GLU A 48 3.46 -15.69 -5.36
CA GLU A 48 2.28 -16.52 -5.63
C GLU A 48 1.63 -17.02 -4.33
N ASN A 49 2.43 -17.42 -3.34
CA ASN A 49 1.95 -17.84 -2.01
C ASN A 49 1.19 -16.73 -1.26
N GLU A 50 1.51 -15.46 -1.50
CA GLU A 50 0.78 -14.34 -0.92
C GLU A 50 -0.51 -14.03 -1.68
N LEU A 51 -0.54 -14.24 -3.00
CA LEU A 51 -1.74 -14.14 -3.82
C LEU A 51 -2.75 -15.25 -3.50
N GLN A 52 -2.27 -16.48 -3.23
CA GLN A 52 -3.09 -17.61 -2.80
C GLN A 52 -3.83 -17.38 -1.47
N LYS A 53 -3.38 -16.43 -0.65
CA LYS A 53 -4.09 -16.03 0.57
C LYS A 53 -5.33 -15.18 0.28
N LEU A 54 -5.45 -14.63 -0.93
CA LEU A 54 -6.59 -13.82 -1.36
C LEU A 54 -7.65 -14.66 -2.06
N SER A 55 -7.25 -15.53 -2.98
CA SER A 55 -8.13 -16.41 -3.75
C SER A 55 -7.29 -17.50 -4.43
N ASP A 56 -7.93 -18.52 -4.99
CA ASP A 56 -7.29 -19.46 -5.91
C ASP A 56 -6.63 -18.69 -7.06
N VAL A 57 -5.37 -19.02 -7.38
CA VAL A 57 -4.57 -18.34 -8.41
C VAL A 57 -4.59 -19.20 -9.68
N PRO A 58 -5.39 -18.85 -10.71
CA PRO A 58 -5.45 -19.61 -11.95
C PRO A 58 -4.19 -19.42 -12.79
N GLU A 59 -4.02 -20.27 -13.82
CA GLU A 59 -2.94 -20.12 -14.79
C GLU A 59 -2.98 -18.72 -15.43
N GLY A 60 -1.82 -18.05 -15.47
CA GLY A 60 -1.69 -16.70 -16.02
C GLY A 60 -1.95 -15.55 -15.04
N ALA A 61 -2.66 -15.77 -13.92
CA ALA A 61 -2.96 -14.72 -12.93
C ALA A 61 -1.71 -14.06 -12.36
N LEU A 62 -0.66 -14.83 -12.06
CA LEU A 62 0.61 -14.29 -11.58
C LEU A 62 1.27 -13.35 -12.61
N ASN A 63 1.16 -13.66 -13.89
CA ASN A 63 1.69 -12.81 -14.96
C ASN A 63 0.86 -11.54 -15.12
N GLU A 64 -0.47 -11.63 -15.08
CA GLU A 64 -1.36 -10.47 -15.10
C GLU A 64 -1.10 -9.53 -13.93
N TYR A 65 -0.96 -10.09 -12.73
CA TYR A 65 -0.59 -9.35 -11.53
C TYR A 65 0.75 -8.63 -11.70
N ARG A 66 1.80 -9.33 -12.16
CA ARG A 66 3.13 -8.72 -12.38
C ARG A 66 3.11 -7.61 -13.43
N LEU A 67 2.35 -7.77 -14.51
CA LEU A 67 2.18 -6.74 -15.54
C LEU A 67 1.49 -5.49 -14.97
N GLY A 68 0.43 -5.68 -14.17
CA GLY A 68 -0.23 -4.60 -13.47
C GLY A 68 0.71 -3.92 -12.46
N TYR A 69 1.44 -4.71 -11.68
CA TYR A 69 2.41 -4.22 -10.70
C TYR A 69 3.46 -3.32 -11.35
N GLN A 70 4.06 -3.76 -12.46
CA GLN A 70 5.04 -2.94 -13.16
C GLN A 70 4.44 -1.60 -13.60
N GLN A 71 3.20 -1.60 -14.09
CA GLN A 71 2.51 -0.36 -14.47
C GLN A 71 2.33 0.58 -13.26
N GLY A 72 1.89 0.05 -12.11
CA GLY A 72 1.64 0.87 -10.92
C GLY A 72 2.91 1.37 -10.23
N ILE A 73 3.95 0.54 -10.18
CA ILE A 73 5.17 0.87 -9.44
C ILE A 73 5.99 1.97 -10.14
N GLU A 74 5.97 2.04 -11.47
CA GLU A 74 6.60 3.15 -12.22
C GLU A 74 5.99 4.51 -11.85
N ASP A 75 4.67 4.55 -11.64
CA ASP A 75 3.98 5.76 -11.20
C ASP A 75 4.32 6.12 -9.75
N TYR A 76 4.35 5.14 -8.83
CA TYR A 76 4.79 5.38 -7.45
C TYR A 76 6.23 5.92 -7.39
N CYS A 77 7.11 5.42 -8.26
CA CYS A 77 8.54 5.74 -8.29
C CYS A 77 8.90 7.04 -9.01
N LEU A 78 7.91 7.86 -9.38
CA LEU A 78 8.19 9.21 -9.87
C LEU A 78 8.87 10.05 -8.76
N PRO A 79 9.95 10.79 -9.06
CA PRO A 79 10.76 11.47 -8.03
C PRO A 79 9.98 12.43 -7.14
N TYR A 80 8.99 13.14 -7.71
CA TYR A 80 8.15 14.06 -6.94
C TYR A 80 7.16 13.34 -6.01
N LYS A 81 6.77 12.10 -6.33
CA LYS A 81 5.92 11.26 -5.47
C LYS A 81 6.74 10.69 -4.32
N THR A 82 7.91 10.14 -4.61
CA THR A 82 8.81 9.65 -3.55
C THR A 82 9.27 10.77 -2.60
N TYR A 83 9.48 11.98 -3.10
CA TYR A 83 9.68 13.18 -2.25
C TYR A 83 8.52 13.42 -1.29
N LYS A 84 7.27 13.37 -1.77
CA LYS A 84 6.09 13.52 -0.90
C LYS A 84 6.02 12.41 0.15
N HIS A 85 6.31 11.17 -0.22
CA HIS A 85 6.34 10.04 0.71
C HIS A 85 7.44 10.18 1.77
N GLY A 86 8.66 10.56 1.36
CA GLY A 86 9.77 10.83 2.27
C GLY A 86 9.42 11.93 3.27
N LYS A 87 8.80 13.02 2.80
CA LYS A 87 8.35 14.14 3.65
C LYS A 87 7.28 13.74 4.67
N GLN A 88 6.53 12.68 4.41
CA GLN A 88 5.58 12.10 5.35
C GLN A 88 6.23 11.13 6.35
N GLY A 89 7.55 10.93 6.28
CA GLY A 89 8.28 9.98 7.12
C GLY A 89 8.12 8.51 6.69
N GLN A 90 7.55 8.26 5.51
CA GLN A 90 7.41 6.90 4.99
C GLN A 90 8.79 6.29 4.74
N GLN A 91 9.01 5.06 5.18
CA GLN A 91 10.28 4.37 4.99
C GLN A 91 10.46 3.91 3.55
N TYR A 92 11.71 3.93 3.07
CA TYR A 92 12.10 3.31 1.81
C TYR A 92 12.61 1.89 2.08
N THR A 93 11.95 0.91 1.49
CA THR A 93 12.22 -0.52 1.68
C THR A 93 12.74 -1.19 0.40
N GLY A 94 13.15 -0.39 -0.60
CA GLY A 94 13.57 -0.90 -1.91
C GLY A 94 12.41 -1.05 -2.90
N GLN A 95 11.27 -0.40 -2.66
CA GLN A 95 10.09 -0.53 -3.52
C GLN A 95 10.30 -0.05 -4.97
N CYS A 96 11.31 0.80 -5.22
CA CYS A 96 11.62 1.34 -6.56
C CYS A 96 12.78 0.65 -7.28
N LEU A 97 13.31 -0.46 -6.74
CA LEU A 97 14.37 -1.21 -7.40
C LEU A 97 13.93 -1.71 -8.77
N ASN A 98 14.79 -1.56 -9.79
CA ASN A 98 14.56 -1.92 -11.19
C ASN A 98 13.43 -1.15 -11.91
N THR A 99 13.02 0.01 -11.40
CA THR A 99 12.12 0.92 -12.12
C THR A 99 12.90 1.89 -13.01
N GLU A 100 12.26 2.49 -14.02
CA GLU A 100 12.91 3.45 -14.92
C GLU A 100 13.57 4.62 -14.15
N HIS A 101 12.94 5.02 -13.04
CA HIS A 101 13.32 6.18 -12.26
C HIS A 101 14.06 5.85 -10.96
N GLU A 102 14.50 4.60 -10.73
CA GLU A 102 15.05 4.13 -9.43
C GLU A 102 15.98 5.14 -8.73
N SER A 103 17.03 5.60 -9.41
CA SER A 103 18.00 6.53 -8.84
C SER A 103 17.39 7.89 -8.48
N LEU A 104 16.50 8.42 -9.33
CA LEU A 104 15.83 9.69 -9.06
C LEU A 104 14.74 9.54 -7.99
N ALA A 105 14.11 8.37 -7.92
CA ALA A 105 13.13 8.00 -6.91
C ALA A 105 13.77 8.00 -5.51
N ILE A 106 14.96 7.40 -5.38
CA ILE A 106 15.76 7.41 -4.14
C ILE A 106 16.11 8.85 -3.75
N GLN A 107 16.64 9.65 -4.68
CA GLN A 107 16.98 11.06 -4.41
C GLN A 107 15.77 11.88 -3.96
N GLY A 108 14.61 11.68 -4.61
CA GLY A 108 13.36 12.32 -4.22
C GLY A 108 12.99 11.96 -2.78
N TRP A 109 12.98 10.67 -2.46
CA TRP A 109 12.69 10.18 -1.11
C TRP A 109 13.65 10.75 -0.06
N GLU A 110 14.97 10.70 -0.31
CA GLU A 110 15.99 11.23 0.61
C GLU A 110 15.79 12.72 0.88
N ALA A 111 15.50 13.51 -0.16
CA ALA A 111 15.23 14.93 -0.02
C ALA A 111 14.00 15.20 0.87
N GLY A 112 12.91 14.47 0.66
CA GLY A 112 11.71 14.59 1.48
C GLY A 112 11.93 14.13 2.91
N TYR A 113 12.60 12.99 3.10
CA TYR A 113 12.85 12.42 4.41
C TYR A 113 13.76 13.29 5.28
N LYS A 114 14.71 13.99 4.66
CA LYS A 114 15.52 15.01 5.34
C LYS A 114 14.67 16.13 5.93
N GLU A 115 13.63 16.58 5.22
CA GLU A 115 12.69 17.59 5.76
C GLU A 115 11.91 17.04 6.95
N TYR A 116 11.39 15.80 6.83
CA TYR A 116 10.69 15.13 7.93
C TYR A 116 11.55 15.07 9.20
N VAL A 117 12.81 14.63 9.09
CA VAL A 117 13.73 14.56 10.23
C VAL A 117 13.98 15.94 10.82
N SER A 118 14.21 16.96 9.99
CA SER A 118 14.40 18.33 10.47
C SER A 118 13.18 18.86 11.23
N GLU A 119 11.96 18.54 10.79
CA GLU A 119 10.74 18.94 11.49
C GLU A 119 10.62 18.22 12.86
N GLN A 120 10.93 16.92 12.92
CA GLN A 120 10.94 16.15 14.17
C GLN A 120 11.98 16.68 15.17
N ASP A 121 13.19 17.02 14.71
CA ASP A 121 14.24 17.59 15.56
C ASP A 121 13.81 18.92 16.18
N GLN A 122 13.15 19.79 15.42
CA GLN A 122 12.60 21.05 15.94
C GLN A 122 11.52 20.81 16.99
N LEU A 123 10.63 19.83 16.78
CA LEU A 123 9.63 19.47 17.78
C LEU A 123 10.27 18.95 19.06
N TRP A 124 11.34 18.16 18.96
CA TRP A 124 12.08 17.68 20.12
C TRP A 124 12.68 18.85 20.91
N LEU A 125 13.41 19.75 20.24
CA LEU A 125 14.02 20.93 20.86
C LEU A 125 13.02 21.89 21.53
N ASN A 126 11.81 22.00 20.99
CA ASN A 126 10.78 22.92 21.52
C ASN A 126 9.99 22.33 22.70
N ASN A 127 10.16 21.05 23.01
CA ASN A 127 9.48 20.36 24.10
C ASN A 127 10.39 20.08 25.32
N GLU A 128 11.62 20.60 25.32
CA GLU A 128 12.54 20.67 26.47
C GLU A 128 12.47 22.04 27.17
#